data_AF-A0AAU2SZA2-F1
#
_entry.id   AF-A0AAU2SZA2-F1
#
_cell.length_a   1.000
_cell.length_b   1.000
_cell.length_c   1.000
_cell.angle_alpha   90.00
_cell.angle_beta   90.00
_cell.angle_gamma   90.00
#
_symmetry.space_group_name_H-M   'P 1'
#
loop_
_entity.id
_entity.type
_entity.pdbx_description
1 polymer ?
#
loop_
_entity_poly.entity_id
_entity_poly.type
_entity_poly.pdbx_seq_one_letter_code
_entity_poly.pdbx_strand_id
1 'polypeptide(L)'
;MTTPEAEQPRPEARLEQAVRAAEQALIEFEIAVETFRVEVENFSRLHHQKLGPMYARLDELDAQIAEAKAARTGDPEDKRKAAEARARVMPMPGVEELFHGWMDGEGLFPEAEAMLTDQSVRPPQRVRPSEEARKLYRELARKAHPDLAQEDAERARREEFITRVNAAYARGEEALLRELAEEWAAGPAPAERSPSPSEELYARLEWLAQRKEMLALVARELEEGAIGSMLRMAPEDPDRLLDEIADKLLADVAAREAELAELVG
;
A
#
# COMPACT_ATOMS: atom_id res chain seq x y z
N MET A 1 26.78 -40.45 -45.15
CA MET A 1 26.80 -39.17 -44.42
C MET A 1 25.35 -38.75 -44.21
N THR A 2 24.87 -38.82 -42.99
CA THR A 2 23.53 -38.37 -42.60
C THR A 2 23.73 -37.50 -41.37
N THR A 3 23.67 -36.19 -41.59
CA THR A 3 23.71 -35.14 -40.55
C THR A 3 22.34 -35.09 -39.87
N PRO A 4 22.25 -34.78 -38.56
CA PRO A 4 21.09 -35.13 -37.74
C PRO A 4 19.97 -34.08 -37.89
N GLU A 5 18.74 -34.56 -37.94
CA GLU A 5 17.55 -33.73 -37.79
C GLU A 5 17.44 -33.39 -36.30
N ALA A 6 17.79 -32.16 -35.93
CA ALA A 6 17.71 -31.68 -34.56
C ALA A 6 16.24 -31.75 -34.10
N GLU A 7 15.96 -32.58 -33.10
CA GLU A 7 14.67 -32.61 -32.40
C GLU A 7 14.35 -31.20 -31.88
N GLN A 8 13.40 -30.54 -32.53
CA GLN A 8 12.90 -29.25 -32.05
C GLN A 8 12.21 -29.48 -30.70
N PRO A 9 12.58 -28.76 -29.63
CA PRO A 9 11.97 -28.96 -28.32
C PRO A 9 10.47 -28.66 -28.39
N ARG A 10 9.68 -29.55 -27.77
CA ARG A 10 8.22 -29.45 -27.68
C ARG A 10 7.83 -28.04 -27.17
N PRO A 11 6.76 -27.42 -27.70
CA PRO A 11 6.35 -26.07 -27.31
C PRO A 11 6.27 -25.84 -25.79
N GLU A 12 5.80 -26.85 -25.05
CA GLU A 12 5.71 -26.83 -23.57
C GLU A 12 7.09 -26.73 -22.90
N ALA A 13 8.10 -27.46 -23.39
CA ALA A 13 9.47 -27.38 -22.85
C ALA A 13 10.10 -26.00 -23.06
N ARG A 14 9.78 -25.32 -24.18
CA ARG A 14 10.20 -23.94 -24.41
C ARG A 14 9.50 -22.97 -23.47
N LEU A 15 8.21 -23.17 -23.20
CA LEU A 15 7.44 -22.34 -22.28
C LEU A 15 7.94 -22.47 -20.84
N GLU A 16 8.21 -23.70 -20.37
CA GLU A 16 8.82 -23.92 -19.06
C GLU A 16 10.20 -23.27 -18.93
N GLN A 17 11.02 -23.34 -19.99
CA GLN A 17 12.33 -22.67 -20.00
C GLN A 17 12.17 -21.15 -19.92
N ALA A 18 11.19 -20.57 -20.62
CA ALA A 18 10.88 -19.15 -20.55
C ALA A 18 10.42 -18.73 -19.14
N VAL A 19 9.56 -19.52 -18.50
CA VAL A 19 9.14 -19.29 -17.11
C VAL A 19 10.34 -19.29 -16.18
N ARG A 20 11.18 -20.33 -16.23
CA ARG A 20 12.39 -20.42 -15.38
C ARG A 20 13.34 -19.24 -15.58
N ALA A 21 13.54 -18.81 -16.82
CA ALA A 21 14.37 -17.64 -17.14
C ALA A 21 13.76 -16.34 -16.60
N ALA A 22 12.44 -16.17 -16.72
CA ALA A 22 11.73 -15.01 -16.18
C ALA A 22 11.75 -14.98 -14.64
N GLU A 23 11.61 -16.13 -13.98
CA GLU A 23 11.74 -16.26 -12.52
C GLU A 23 13.12 -15.86 -12.04
N GLN A 24 14.18 -16.36 -12.69
CA GLN A 24 15.56 -16.01 -12.34
C GLN A 24 15.82 -14.50 -12.52
N ALA A 25 15.38 -13.94 -13.65
CA ALA A 25 15.52 -12.51 -13.91
C ALA A 25 14.73 -11.64 -12.91
N LEU A 26 13.55 -12.10 -12.47
CA LEU A 26 12.77 -11.40 -11.46
C LEU A 26 13.47 -11.41 -10.10
N ILE A 27 14.05 -12.55 -9.69
CA ILE A 27 14.81 -12.66 -8.44
C ILE A 27 16.01 -11.70 -8.46
N GLU A 28 16.77 -11.67 -9.56
CA GLU A 28 17.91 -10.75 -9.71
C GLU A 28 17.46 -9.28 -9.66
N PHE A 29 16.34 -8.95 -10.31
CA PHE A 29 15.80 -7.61 -10.28
C PHE A 29 15.31 -7.21 -8.88
N GLU A 30 14.66 -8.11 -8.16
CA GLU A 30 14.20 -7.87 -6.78
C GLU A 30 15.38 -7.65 -5.82
N ILE A 31 16.46 -8.42 -5.96
CA ILE A 31 17.70 -8.21 -5.20
C ILE A 31 18.30 -6.84 -5.51
N ALA A 32 18.34 -6.43 -6.78
CA ALA A 32 18.87 -5.13 -7.17
C ALA A 32 18.05 -3.97 -6.58
N VAL A 33 16.71 -4.05 -6.65
CA VAL A 33 15.82 -3.03 -6.08
C VAL A 33 15.98 -2.93 -4.56
N GLU A 34 16.05 -4.06 -3.86
CA GLU A 34 16.23 -4.04 -2.41
C GLU A 34 17.61 -3.53 -2.01
N THR A 35 18.65 -3.88 -2.76
CA THR A 35 20.01 -3.35 -2.55
C THR A 35 20.01 -1.82 -2.68
N PHE A 36 19.42 -1.29 -3.76
CA PHE A 36 19.34 0.15 -3.97
C PHE A 36 18.50 0.85 -2.91
N ARG A 37 17.40 0.25 -2.46
CA ARG A 37 16.59 0.77 -1.35
C ARG A 37 17.42 0.92 -0.07
N VAL A 38 18.21 -0.09 0.28
CA VAL A 38 19.10 -0.06 1.44
C VAL A 38 20.16 1.03 1.30
N GLU A 39 20.73 1.21 0.10
CA GLU A 39 21.66 2.31 -0.18
C GLU A 39 21.01 3.69 0.02
N VAL A 40 19.80 3.90 -0.52
CA VAL A 40 19.01 5.13 -0.32
C VAL A 40 18.77 5.39 1.17
N GLU A 41 18.40 4.36 1.95
CA GLU A 41 18.13 4.50 3.38
C GLU A 41 19.40 4.83 4.19
N ASN A 42 20.51 4.15 3.87
CA ASN A 42 21.81 4.42 4.48
C ASN A 42 22.29 5.84 4.19
N PHE A 43 22.20 6.26 2.92
CA PHE A 43 22.60 7.60 2.51
C PHE A 43 21.69 8.67 3.11
N SER A 44 20.38 8.41 3.20
CA SER A 44 19.43 9.31 3.87
C SER A 44 19.81 9.54 5.34
N ARG A 45 20.18 8.48 6.07
CA ARG A 45 20.70 8.60 7.45
C ARG A 45 21.96 9.45 7.50
N LEU A 46 22.93 9.19 6.62
CA LEU A 46 24.20 9.91 6.60
C LEU A 46 23.99 11.39 6.26
N HIS A 47 23.17 11.68 5.26
CA HIS A 47 22.73 13.03 4.89
C HIS A 47 22.11 13.76 6.09
N HIS A 48 21.15 13.13 6.79
CA HIS A 48 20.52 13.75 7.96
C HIS A 48 21.52 13.99 9.09
N GLN A 49 22.40 13.03 9.38
CA GLN A 49 23.41 13.16 10.45
C GLN A 49 24.45 14.25 10.14
N LYS A 50 24.95 14.31 8.91
CA LYS A 50 25.98 15.30 8.52
C LYS A 50 25.39 16.70 8.30
N LEU A 51 24.30 16.80 7.55
CA LEU A 51 23.79 18.09 7.06
C LEU A 51 22.63 18.63 7.89
N GLY A 52 21.86 17.76 8.57
CA GLY A 52 20.72 18.15 9.41
C GLY A 52 21.04 19.25 10.42
N PRO A 53 22.13 19.15 11.22
CA PRO A 53 22.52 20.20 12.14
C PRO A 53 22.83 21.54 11.47
N MET A 54 23.38 21.52 10.25
CA MET A 54 23.71 22.73 9.49
C MET A 54 22.44 23.41 8.95
N TYR A 55 21.48 22.64 8.43
CA TYR A 55 20.18 23.18 8.01
C TYR A 55 19.45 23.84 9.19
N ALA A 56 19.37 23.15 10.33
CA ALA A 56 18.75 23.70 11.53
C ALA A 56 19.47 24.99 12.01
N ARG A 57 20.80 25.03 11.92
CA ARG A 57 21.58 26.22 12.26
C ARG A 57 21.32 27.38 11.32
N LEU A 58 21.21 27.12 10.01
CA LEU A 58 20.87 28.14 9.01
C LEU A 58 19.48 28.71 9.25
N ASP A 59 18.48 27.87 9.50
CA ASP A 59 17.12 28.32 9.78
C ASP A 59 17.06 29.19 11.05
N GLU A 60 17.78 28.79 12.11
CA GLU A 60 17.89 29.60 13.34
C GLU A 60 18.57 30.96 13.07
N LEU A 61 19.65 30.98 12.29
CA LEU A 61 20.35 32.22 11.94
C LEU A 61 19.47 33.14 11.09
N ASP A 62 18.76 32.60 10.10
CA ASP A 62 17.83 33.37 9.26
C ASP A 62 16.71 34.00 10.12
N ALA A 63 16.20 33.27 11.12
CA ALA A 63 15.24 33.81 12.08
C ALA A 63 15.84 34.93 12.94
N GLN A 64 17.04 34.73 13.49
CA GLN A 64 17.73 35.75 14.30
C GLN A 64 18.04 37.02 13.50
N ILE A 65 18.47 36.88 12.25
CA ILE A 65 18.75 38.01 11.35
C ILE A 65 17.46 38.79 11.07
N ALA A 66 16.36 38.10 10.77
CA ALA A 66 15.08 38.74 10.51
C ALA A 66 14.55 39.49 11.75
N GLU A 67 14.70 38.89 12.94
CA GLU A 67 14.34 39.52 14.22
C GLU A 67 15.19 40.76 14.51
N ALA A 68 16.51 40.68 14.31
CA ALA A 68 17.41 41.81 14.49
C ALA A 68 17.08 42.97 13.54
N LYS A 69 16.76 42.67 12.28
CA LYS A 69 16.28 43.66 11.30
C LYS A 69 14.99 44.31 11.76
N ALA A 70 13.99 43.51 12.13
CA ALA A 70 12.68 44.00 12.59
C ALA A 70 12.80 44.88 13.85
N ALA A 71 13.72 44.55 14.76
CA ALA A 71 13.99 45.34 15.96
C ALA A 71 14.59 46.72 15.63
N ARG A 72 15.47 46.80 14.62
CA ARG A 72 16.10 48.06 14.17
C ARG A 72 15.16 48.94 13.37
N THR A 73 14.40 48.37 12.44
CA THR A 73 13.54 49.14 11.53
C THR A 73 12.19 49.48 12.15
N GLY A 74 11.65 48.57 12.96
CA GLY A 74 10.28 48.65 13.48
C GLY A 74 9.19 48.41 12.43
N ASP A 75 9.56 48.14 11.17
CA ASP A 75 8.67 47.98 10.02
C ASP A 75 7.72 46.78 10.23
N PRO A 76 6.40 46.94 10.07
CA PRO A 76 5.44 45.83 10.11
C PRO A 76 5.80 44.66 9.19
N GLU A 77 6.35 44.90 7.99
CA GLU A 77 6.75 43.83 7.07
C GLU A 77 7.95 43.04 7.58
N ASP A 78 8.94 43.71 8.18
CA ASP A 78 10.10 43.02 8.76
C ASP A 78 9.69 42.18 9.98
N LYS A 79 8.75 42.68 10.79
CA LYS A 79 8.17 41.92 11.90
C LYS A 79 7.42 40.68 11.41
N ARG A 80 6.68 40.78 10.31
CA ARG A 80 6.00 39.63 9.69
C ARG A 80 7.03 38.59 9.22
N LYS A 81 8.08 39.02 8.51
CA LYS A 81 9.15 38.12 8.04
C LYS A 81 9.89 37.44 9.21
N ALA A 82 10.15 38.17 10.29
CA ALA A 82 10.75 37.61 11.51
C ALA A 82 9.86 36.52 12.13
N ALA A 83 8.56 36.78 12.26
CA ALA A 83 7.61 35.80 12.76
C ALA A 83 7.53 34.55 11.86
N GLU A 84 7.53 34.72 10.54
CA GLU A 84 7.54 33.62 9.57
C GLU A 84 8.82 32.78 9.65
N ALA A 85 9.98 33.42 9.75
CA ALA A 85 11.25 32.73 9.88
C ALA A 85 11.32 31.95 11.21
N ARG A 86 10.88 32.57 12.32
CA ARG A 86 10.84 31.91 13.63
C ARG A 86 9.89 30.71 13.65
N ALA A 87 8.75 30.80 12.97
CA ALA A 87 7.80 29.69 12.85
C ALA A 87 8.39 28.46 12.13
N ARG A 88 9.36 28.63 11.22
CA ARG A 88 10.04 27.50 10.55
C ARG A 88 11.00 26.75 11.48
N VAL A 89 11.55 27.44 12.47
CA VAL A 89 12.52 26.88 13.42
C VAL A 89 11.83 26.19 14.59
N MET A 90 10.67 26.71 15.01
CA MET A 90 9.91 26.06 16.06
C MET A 90 9.44 24.69 15.58
N PRO A 91 9.60 23.62 16.39
CA PRO A 91 8.94 22.37 16.08
C PRO A 91 7.45 22.65 15.95
N MET A 92 6.87 22.27 14.82
CA MET A 92 5.42 22.31 14.66
C MET A 92 4.82 21.52 15.83
N PRO A 93 3.87 22.10 16.58
CA PRO A 93 3.06 21.32 17.52
C PRO A 93 2.57 20.09 16.77
N GLY A 94 2.72 18.90 17.37
CA GLY A 94 2.25 17.67 16.75
C GLY A 94 0.80 17.81 16.33
N VAL A 95 0.38 17.12 15.27
CA VAL A 95 -1.04 17.10 14.84
C VAL A 95 -1.98 16.82 16.03
N GLU A 96 -1.52 16.00 16.99
CA GLU A 96 -2.21 15.72 18.26
C GLU A 96 -2.51 16.98 19.13
N GLU A 97 -1.60 17.96 19.16
CA GLU A 97 -1.76 19.21 19.93
C GLU A 97 -2.71 20.19 19.23
N LEU A 98 -2.69 20.22 17.89
CA LEU A 98 -3.58 21.06 17.07
C LEU A 98 -5.03 20.57 17.05
N PHE A 99 -5.26 19.27 17.23
CA PHE A 99 -6.58 18.64 17.21
C PHE A 99 -7.13 18.25 18.59
N HIS A 100 -6.58 18.80 19.69
CA HIS A 100 -7.11 18.62 21.05
C HIS A 100 -7.56 17.17 21.38
N GLY A 101 -6.83 16.15 20.92
CA GLY A 101 -7.18 14.75 21.15
C GLY A 101 -8.47 14.26 20.47
N TRP A 102 -8.79 14.70 19.25
CA TRP A 102 -9.93 14.18 18.46
C TRP A 102 -9.55 13.03 17.52
N MET A 103 -8.25 12.78 17.32
CA MET A 103 -7.74 11.65 16.54
C MET A 103 -6.43 11.13 17.15
N ASP A 104 -6.17 9.84 16.96
CA ASP A 104 -4.84 9.23 17.11
C ASP A 104 -4.39 8.58 15.80
N GLY A 105 -3.31 7.81 15.84
CA GLY A 105 -2.75 7.10 14.68
C GLY A 105 -3.67 6.06 14.04
N GLU A 106 -4.82 5.71 14.65
CA GLU A 106 -5.81 4.77 14.10
C GLU A 106 -7.10 5.45 13.60
N GLY A 107 -7.28 6.76 13.83
CA GLY A 107 -8.42 7.53 13.31
C GLY A 107 -9.16 8.35 14.37
N LEU A 108 -10.44 8.64 14.14
CA LEU A 108 -11.30 9.38 15.08
C LEU A 108 -11.54 8.54 16.35
N PHE A 109 -11.51 9.20 17.52
CA PHE A 109 -11.92 8.52 18.75
C PHE A 109 -13.39 8.06 18.68
N PRO A 110 -13.72 6.88 19.26
CA PRO A 110 -15.08 6.31 19.23
C PRO A 110 -16.17 7.27 19.70
N GLU A 111 -15.85 8.19 20.63
CA GLU A 111 -16.74 9.22 21.14
C GLU A 111 -17.12 10.25 20.07
N ALA A 112 -16.19 10.60 19.17
CA ALA A 112 -16.45 11.49 18.04
C ALA A 112 -17.27 10.80 16.95
N GLU A 113 -17.02 9.51 16.70
CA GLU A 113 -17.78 8.70 15.75
C GLU A 113 -19.24 8.49 16.21
N ALA A 114 -19.45 8.27 17.51
CA ALA A 114 -20.78 8.10 18.11
C ALA A 114 -21.63 9.39 18.08
N MET A 115 -21.01 10.56 18.24
CA MET A 115 -21.72 11.85 18.12
C MET A 115 -22.05 12.22 16.67
N LEU A 116 -21.26 11.76 15.70
CA LEU A 116 -21.46 12.05 14.27
C LEU A 116 -22.51 11.16 13.59
N THR A 117 -22.80 9.98 14.14
CA THR A 117 -23.61 8.97 13.45
C THR A 117 -25.04 8.80 13.97
N ASP A 118 -25.36 9.24 15.20
CA ASP A 118 -26.71 9.19 15.81
C ASP A 118 -27.48 7.85 15.60
N GLN A 119 -26.77 6.72 15.50
CA GLN A 119 -27.36 5.44 15.13
C GLN A 119 -27.70 4.57 16.34
N SER A 120 -29.00 4.46 16.63
CA SER A 120 -29.51 3.43 17.55
C SER A 120 -29.37 2.03 16.95
N VAL A 121 -28.61 1.15 17.62
CA VAL A 121 -28.49 -0.26 17.26
C VAL A 121 -29.82 -0.97 17.55
N ARG A 122 -30.51 -1.49 16.52
CA ARG A 122 -31.72 -2.30 16.69
C ARG A 122 -31.35 -3.77 16.96
N PRO A 123 -31.91 -4.42 18.00
CA PRO A 123 -31.72 -5.85 18.21
C PRO A 123 -32.44 -6.70 17.14
N PRO A 124 -31.94 -7.91 16.81
CA PRO A 124 -32.49 -8.73 15.74
C PRO A 124 -33.92 -9.18 16.06
N GLN A 125 -34.85 -8.89 15.13
CA GLN A 125 -36.20 -9.41 15.20
C GLN A 125 -36.21 -10.89 14.83
N ARG A 126 -36.89 -11.72 15.63
CA ARG A 126 -37.21 -13.10 15.26
C ARG A 126 -38.22 -13.08 14.12
N VAL A 127 -37.73 -13.11 12.88
CA VAL A 127 -38.58 -13.26 11.69
C VAL A 127 -39.31 -14.59 11.80
N ARG A 128 -40.64 -14.57 11.70
CA ARG A 128 -41.45 -15.78 11.52
C ARG A 128 -41.58 -16.04 10.02
N PRO A 129 -41.04 -17.13 9.47
CA PRO A 129 -41.17 -17.43 8.04
C PRO A 129 -42.64 -17.58 7.64
N SER A 130 -42.98 -17.14 6.42
CA SER A 130 -44.30 -17.31 5.80
C SER A 130 -44.64 -18.80 5.55
N GLU A 131 -45.91 -19.11 5.30
CA GLU A 131 -46.33 -20.48 4.94
C GLU A 131 -45.72 -20.92 3.59
N GLU A 132 -45.55 -19.98 2.66
CA GLU A 132 -44.88 -20.16 1.38
C GLU A 132 -43.39 -20.47 1.57
N ALA A 133 -42.68 -19.74 2.44
CA ALA A 133 -41.30 -20.02 2.79
C ALA A 133 -41.14 -21.41 3.45
N ARG A 134 -42.08 -21.81 4.33
CA ARG A 134 -42.13 -23.16 4.93
C ARG A 134 -42.32 -24.25 3.88
N LYS A 135 -43.17 -24.01 2.89
CA LYS A 135 -43.41 -24.96 1.79
C LYS A 135 -42.16 -25.12 0.93
N LEU A 136 -41.56 -24.02 0.46
CA LEU A 136 -40.35 -24.02 -0.37
C LEU A 136 -39.19 -24.71 0.35
N TYR A 137 -38.98 -24.37 1.62
CA TYR A 137 -37.96 -25.00 2.45
C TYR A 137 -38.11 -26.52 2.54
N ARG A 138 -39.32 -27.03 2.85
CA ARG A 138 -39.57 -28.48 2.93
C ARG A 138 -39.34 -29.19 1.59
N GLU A 139 -39.73 -28.56 0.49
CA GLU A 139 -39.54 -29.12 -0.85
C GLU A 139 -38.06 -29.18 -1.23
N LEU A 140 -37.31 -28.12 -0.97
CA LEU A 140 -35.86 -28.03 -1.21
C LEU A 140 -35.09 -29.03 -0.34
N ALA A 141 -35.37 -29.04 0.97
CA ALA A 141 -34.71 -29.94 1.93
C ALA A 141 -34.91 -31.41 1.56
N ARG A 142 -36.11 -31.78 1.09
CA ARG A 142 -36.40 -33.14 0.64
C ARG A 142 -35.69 -33.52 -0.66
N LYS A 143 -35.55 -32.60 -1.60
CA LYS A 143 -34.95 -32.86 -2.92
C LYS A 143 -33.41 -32.84 -2.88
N ALA A 144 -32.85 -31.95 -2.07
CA ALA A 144 -31.42 -31.67 -2.04
C ALA A 144 -30.70 -32.28 -0.83
N HIS A 145 -31.35 -33.13 -0.03
CA HIS A 145 -30.72 -33.73 1.15
C HIS A 145 -29.43 -34.50 0.77
N PRO A 146 -28.31 -34.33 1.50
CA PRO A 146 -27.04 -34.97 1.19
C PRO A 146 -27.08 -36.50 1.26
N ASP A 147 -27.96 -37.09 2.09
CA ASP A 147 -28.14 -38.56 2.18
C ASP A 147 -28.66 -39.21 0.89
N LEU A 148 -29.16 -38.42 -0.05
CA LEU A 148 -29.59 -38.93 -1.36
C LEU A 148 -28.44 -39.07 -2.37
N ALA A 149 -27.23 -38.57 -2.05
CA ALA A 149 -26.05 -38.70 -2.91
C ALA A 149 -25.28 -40.00 -2.66
N GLN A 150 -24.78 -40.59 -3.75
CA GLN A 150 -23.93 -41.80 -3.71
C GLN A 150 -22.44 -41.47 -3.81
N GLU A 151 -22.09 -40.35 -4.44
CA GLU A 151 -20.71 -39.88 -4.62
C GLU A 151 -20.38 -38.75 -3.63
N ASP A 152 -19.13 -38.71 -3.16
CA ASP A 152 -18.70 -37.71 -2.16
C ASP A 152 -18.74 -36.28 -2.70
N ALA A 153 -18.44 -36.07 -3.98
CA ALA A 153 -18.54 -34.75 -4.62
C ALA A 153 -20.00 -34.25 -4.72
N GLU A 154 -20.94 -35.16 -5.02
CA GLU A 154 -22.36 -34.84 -5.05
C GLU A 154 -22.89 -34.56 -3.63
N ARG A 155 -22.44 -35.33 -2.63
CA ARG A 155 -22.78 -35.13 -1.22
C ARG A 155 -22.34 -33.75 -0.72
N ALA A 156 -21.10 -33.36 -1.00
CA ALA A 156 -20.57 -32.05 -0.61
C ALA A 156 -21.36 -30.89 -1.25
N ARG A 157 -21.67 -30.97 -2.55
CA ARG A 157 -22.51 -29.98 -3.24
C ARG A 157 -23.90 -29.86 -2.60
N ARG A 158 -24.52 -30.99 -2.26
CA ARG A 158 -25.84 -31.03 -1.60
C ARG A 158 -25.80 -30.43 -0.20
N GLU A 159 -24.73 -30.67 0.55
CA GLU A 159 -24.51 -30.11 1.88
C GLU A 159 -24.37 -28.58 1.86
N GLU A 160 -23.56 -28.05 0.94
CA GLU A 160 -23.42 -26.61 0.72
C GLU A 160 -24.75 -25.96 0.30
N PHE A 161 -25.47 -26.60 -0.62
CA PHE A 161 -26.77 -26.11 -1.07
C PHE A 161 -27.81 -26.10 0.07
N ILE A 162 -27.90 -27.17 0.87
CA ILE A 162 -28.80 -27.23 2.03
C ILE A 162 -28.45 -26.17 3.07
N THR A 163 -27.17 -25.85 3.24
CA THR A 163 -26.72 -24.79 4.15
C THR A 163 -27.27 -23.43 3.74
N ARG A 164 -27.22 -23.09 2.44
CA ARG A 164 -27.80 -21.85 1.89
C ARG A 164 -29.33 -21.82 2.06
N VAL A 165 -30.00 -22.94 1.82
CA VAL A 165 -31.47 -23.07 2.01
C VAL A 165 -31.86 -22.87 3.49
N ASN A 166 -31.11 -23.46 4.42
CA ASN A 166 -31.36 -23.31 5.87
C ASN A 166 -31.18 -21.85 6.32
N ALA A 167 -30.16 -21.16 5.80
CA ALA A 167 -29.90 -19.76 6.11
C ALA A 167 -31.01 -18.83 5.60
N ALA A 168 -31.43 -19.01 4.34
CA ALA A 168 -32.54 -18.26 3.74
C ALA A 168 -33.85 -18.48 4.52
N TYR A 169 -34.13 -19.72 4.91
CA TYR A 169 -35.32 -20.04 5.70
C TYR A 169 -35.28 -19.45 7.12
N ALA A 170 -34.13 -19.49 7.80
CA ALA A 170 -33.96 -18.89 9.13
C ALA A 170 -34.20 -17.37 9.14
N ARG A 171 -33.92 -16.70 8.01
CA ARG A 171 -34.14 -15.25 7.81
C ARG A 171 -35.53 -14.93 7.25
N GLY A 172 -36.32 -15.93 6.88
CA GLY A 172 -37.65 -15.74 6.26
C GLY A 172 -37.58 -15.18 4.83
N GLU A 173 -36.47 -15.38 4.12
CA GLU A 173 -36.21 -14.82 2.79
C GLU A 173 -36.89 -15.67 1.70
N GLU A 174 -38.20 -15.50 1.56
CA GLU A 174 -39.02 -16.27 0.62
C GLU A 174 -38.61 -16.10 -0.85
N ALA A 175 -38.17 -14.89 -1.24
CA ALA A 175 -37.67 -14.63 -2.60
C ALA A 175 -36.41 -15.46 -2.89
N LEU A 176 -35.44 -15.46 -1.97
CA LEU A 176 -34.21 -16.24 -2.09
C LEU A 176 -34.48 -17.75 -2.12
N LEU A 177 -35.46 -18.24 -1.35
CA LEU A 177 -35.89 -19.65 -1.42
C LEU A 177 -36.46 -20.03 -2.80
N ARG A 178 -37.09 -19.10 -3.53
CA ARG A 178 -37.53 -19.37 -4.92
C ARG A 178 -36.35 -19.43 -5.88
N GLU A 179 -35.42 -18.48 -5.78
CA GLU A 179 -34.21 -18.46 -6.60
C GLU A 179 -33.40 -19.75 -6.41
N LEU A 180 -33.22 -20.19 -5.17
CA LEU A 180 -32.56 -21.46 -4.86
C LEU A 180 -33.29 -22.68 -5.44
N ALA A 181 -34.63 -22.64 -5.56
CA ALA A 181 -35.40 -23.70 -6.20
C ALA A 181 -35.20 -23.75 -7.72
N GLU A 182 -35.05 -22.59 -8.35
CA GLU A 182 -34.69 -22.49 -9.77
C GLU A 182 -33.26 -22.96 -10.01
N GLU A 183 -32.31 -22.56 -9.15
CA GLU A 183 -30.91 -23.02 -9.18
C GLU A 183 -30.81 -24.55 -9.07
N TRP A 184 -31.56 -25.15 -8.14
CA TRP A 184 -31.60 -26.61 -7.99
C TRP A 184 -32.17 -27.31 -9.23
N ALA A 185 -33.19 -26.72 -9.86
CA ALA A 185 -33.80 -27.27 -11.06
C ALA A 185 -32.89 -27.15 -12.29
N ALA A 186 -32.05 -26.12 -12.36
CA ALA A 186 -31.07 -25.92 -13.43
C ALA A 186 -29.94 -26.96 -13.40
N GLY A 187 -29.69 -27.60 -12.25
CA GLY A 187 -28.65 -28.62 -12.09
C GLY A 187 -27.25 -28.03 -11.87
N PRO A 188 -26.21 -28.88 -11.67
CA PRO A 188 -24.84 -28.40 -11.50
C PRO A 188 -24.35 -27.70 -12.77
N ALA A 189 -23.71 -26.53 -12.59
CA ALA A 189 -22.88 -25.96 -13.64
C ALA A 189 -21.80 -26.98 -14.05
N PRO A 190 -21.38 -27.03 -15.33
CA PRO A 190 -20.30 -27.91 -15.75
C PRO A 190 -19.09 -27.70 -14.84
N ALA A 191 -18.46 -28.81 -14.39
CA ALA A 191 -17.26 -28.73 -13.57
C ALA A 191 -16.25 -27.80 -14.26
N GLU A 192 -15.78 -26.78 -13.53
CA GLU A 192 -14.75 -25.88 -14.04
C GLU A 192 -13.57 -26.73 -14.50
N ARG A 193 -13.24 -26.61 -15.79
CA ARG A 193 -12.13 -27.36 -16.38
C ARG A 193 -10.86 -26.90 -15.67
N SER A 194 -10.17 -27.83 -15.01
CA SER A 194 -8.85 -27.54 -14.45
C SER A 194 -7.94 -26.99 -15.56
N PRO A 195 -7.18 -25.91 -15.30
CA PRO A 195 -6.28 -25.35 -16.29
C PRO A 195 -5.31 -26.42 -16.76
N SER A 196 -5.02 -26.41 -18.06
CA SER A 196 -3.97 -27.23 -18.64
C SER A 196 -2.60 -26.78 -18.13
N PRO A 197 -1.58 -27.66 -18.15
CA PRO A 197 -0.22 -27.28 -17.76
C PRO A 197 0.31 -26.04 -18.50
N SER A 198 -0.05 -25.87 -19.78
CA SER A 198 0.31 -24.67 -20.55
C SER A 198 -0.38 -23.42 -20.03
N GLU A 199 -1.66 -23.49 -19.67
CA GLU A 199 -2.41 -22.35 -19.09
C GLU A 199 -1.84 -21.94 -17.73
N GLU A 200 -1.42 -22.89 -16.90
CA GLU A 200 -0.72 -22.60 -15.64
C GLU A 200 0.60 -21.85 -15.87
N LEU A 201 1.40 -22.28 -16.86
CA LEU A 201 2.65 -21.62 -17.20
C LEU A 201 2.43 -20.21 -17.76
N TYR A 202 1.39 -19.99 -18.58
CA TYR A 202 1.04 -18.65 -19.04
C TYR A 202 0.57 -17.74 -17.90
N ALA A 203 -0.28 -18.25 -17.00
CA ALA A 203 -0.70 -17.50 -15.81
C ALA A 203 0.51 -17.14 -14.92
N ARG A 204 1.49 -18.05 -14.82
CA ARG A 204 2.75 -17.79 -14.12
C ARG A 204 3.57 -16.68 -14.78
N LEU A 205 3.71 -16.70 -16.11
CA LEU A 205 4.40 -15.62 -16.84
C LEU A 205 3.72 -14.27 -16.65
N GLU A 206 2.39 -14.23 -16.71
CA GLU A 206 1.62 -13.01 -16.50
C GLU A 206 1.83 -12.45 -15.08
N TRP A 207 1.79 -13.32 -14.07
CA TRP A 207 2.11 -12.93 -12.69
C TRP A 207 3.53 -12.38 -12.54
N LEU A 208 4.53 -13.02 -13.17
CA LEU A 208 5.92 -12.56 -13.16
C LEU A 208 6.06 -11.18 -13.81
N ALA A 209 5.35 -10.95 -14.93
CA ALA A 209 5.35 -9.67 -15.62
C ALA A 209 4.76 -8.56 -14.73
N GLN A 210 3.60 -8.80 -14.12
CA GLN A 210 2.95 -7.85 -13.21
C GLN A 210 3.83 -7.53 -11.99
N ARG A 211 4.46 -8.55 -11.38
CA ARG A 211 5.38 -8.35 -10.26
C ARG A 211 6.60 -7.52 -10.67
N LYS A 212 7.14 -7.75 -11.86
CA LYS A 212 8.24 -6.96 -12.43
C LYS A 212 7.83 -5.50 -12.63
N GLU A 213 6.65 -5.24 -13.20
CA GLU A 213 6.16 -3.87 -13.42
C GLU A 213 6.01 -3.11 -12.11
N MET A 214 5.45 -3.75 -11.08
CA MET A 214 5.36 -3.15 -9.74
C MET A 214 6.75 -2.83 -9.15
N LEU A 215 7.71 -3.75 -9.24
CA LEU A 215 9.07 -3.49 -8.76
C LEU A 215 9.75 -2.36 -9.55
N ALA A 216 9.48 -2.25 -10.85
CA ALA A 216 10.01 -1.17 -11.68
C ALA A 216 9.46 0.20 -11.29
N LEU A 217 8.19 0.28 -10.86
CA LEU A 217 7.62 1.50 -10.30
C LEU A 217 8.33 1.89 -9.00
N VAL A 218 8.52 0.94 -8.07
CA VAL A 218 9.24 1.18 -6.82
C VAL A 218 10.68 1.65 -7.08
N ALA A 219 11.39 0.98 -7.99
CA ALA A 219 12.75 1.36 -8.38
C ALA A 219 12.78 2.81 -8.88
N ARG A 220 11.84 3.17 -9.76
CA ARG A 220 11.70 4.52 -10.31
C ARG A 220 11.42 5.56 -9.24
N GLU A 221 10.54 5.28 -8.29
CA GLU A 221 10.22 6.20 -7.18
C GLU A 221 11.43 6.44 -6.28
N LEU A 222 12.18 5.38 -5.93
CA LEU A 222 13.43 5.50 -5.16
C LEU A 222 14.44 6.38 -5.91
N GLU A 223 14.57 6.14 -7.21
CA GLU A 223 15.46 6.85 -8.11
C GLU A 223 15.09 8.33 -8.29
N GLU A 224 13.81 8.65 -8.48
CA GLU A 224 13.31 10.02 -8.66
C GLU A 224 13.25 10.80 -7.33
N GLY A 225 13.32 10.13 -6.18
CA GLY A 225 13.40 10.75 -4.86
C GLY A 225 14.65 11.61 -4.68
N ALA A 226 14.61 12.55 -3.73
CA ALA A 226 15.71 13.50 -3.49
C ALA A 226 17.05 12.81 -3.24
N ILE A 227 17.07 11.79 -2.38
CA ILE A 227 18.27 11.00 -2.07
C ILE A 227 18.71 10.15 -3.27
N GLY A 228 17.79 9.47 -3.97
CA GLY A 228 18.12 8.71 -5.17
C GLY A 228 18.72 9.57 -6.27
N SER A 229 18.22 10.79 -6.44
CA SER A 229 18.79 11.77 -7.36
C SER A 229 20.23 12.14 -6.97
N MET A 230 20.53 12.35 -5.69
CA MET A 230 21.89 12.61 -5.21
C MET A 230 22.83 11.43 -5.48
N LEU A 231 22.39 10.20 -5.22
CA LEU A 231 23.16 8.99 -5.53
C LEU A 231 23.47 8.87 -7.03
N ARG A 232 22.53 9.23 -7.91
CA ARG A 232 22.79 9.26 -9.36
C ARG A 232 23.74 10.37 -9.80
N MET A 233 23.80 11.48 -9.07
CA MET A 233 24.73 12.57 -9.39
C MET A 233 26.19 12.20 -9.06
N ALA A 234 26.39 11.35 -8.06
CA ALA A 234 27.72 10.89 -7.62
C ALA A 234 27.74 9.37 -7.36
N PRO A 235 27.59 8.53 -8.41
CA PRO A 235 27.44 7.08 -8.22
C PRO A 235 28.70 6.40 -7.68
N GLU A 236 29.88 6.95 -7.96
CA GLU A 236 31.17 6.38 -7.55
C GLU A 236 31.57 6.77 -6.13
N ASP A 237 31.21 7.97 -5.69
CA ASP A 237 31.56 8.51 -4.37
C ASP A 237 30.48 9.46 -3.84
N PRO A 238 29.34 8.92 -3.36
CA PRO A 238 28.28 9.72 -2.78
C PRO A 238 28.70 10.46 -1.51
N ASP A 239 29.63 9.89 -0.73
CA ASP A 239 30.08 10.45 0.54
C ASP A 239 30.82 11.77 0.33
N ARG A 240 31.67 11.84 -0.71
CA ARG A 240 32.32 13.09 -1.11
C ARG A 240 31.32 14.16 -1.51
N LEU A 241 30.23 13.81 -2.19
CA LEU A 241 29.18 14.79 -2.52
C LEU A 241 28.57 15.39 -1.24
N LEU A 242 28.35 14.59 -0.20
CA LEU A 242 27.89 15.11 1.09
C LEU A 242 28.91 16.04 1.75
N ASP A 243 30.20 15.73 1.66
CA ASP A 243 31.26 16.58 2.20
C ASP A 243 31.32 17.93 1.47
N GLU A 244 31.21 17.93 0.14
CA GLU A 244 31.17 19.16 -0.66
C GLU A 244 29.94 20.03 -0.32
N ILE A 245 28.79 19.40 -0.07
CA ILE A 245 27.59 20.13 0.38
C ILE A 245 27.78 20.66 1.82
N ALA A 246 28.37 19.87 2.72
CA ALA A 246 28.65 20.28 4.08
C ALA A 246 29.57 21.52 4.13
N ASP A 247 30.64 21.53 3.33
CA ASP A 247 31.56 22.67 3.23
C ASP A 247 30.84 23.94 2.76
N LYS A 248 29.95 23.80 1.77
CA LYS A 248 29.14 24.92 1.29
C LYS A 248 28.20 25.44 2.39
N LEU A 249 27.52 24.55 3.11
CA LEU A 249 26.61 24.93 4.19
C LEU A 249 27.37 25.61 5.34
N LEU A 250 28.57 25.14 5.68
CA LEU A 250 29.43 25.79 6.67
C LEU A 250 29.82 27.22 6.27
N ALA A 251 30.16 27.43 4.99
CA ALA A 251 30.42 28.77 4.47
C ALA A 251 29.18 29.68 4.56
N ASP A 252 28.00 29.14 4.23
CA ASP A 252 26.73 29.85 4.35
C ASP A 252 26.38 30.22 5.79
N VAL A 253 26.67 29.33 6.75
CA VAL A 253 26.51 29.57 8.20
C VAL A 253 27.43 30.71 8.63
N ALA A 254 28.72 30.65 8.29
CA ALA A 254 29.69 31.69 8.66
C ALA A 254 29.31 33.07 8.10
N ALA A 255 28.79 33.12 6.88
CA ALA A 255 28.30 34.37 6.27
C ALA A 255 27.12 34.98 7.05
N ARG A 256 26.16 34.14 7.48
CA ARG A 256 24.99 34.58 8.26
C ARG A 256 25.35 34.97 9.68
N GLU A 257 26.30 34.28 10.30
CA GLU A 257 26.82 34.67 11.61
C GLU A 257 27.49 36.05 11.55
N ALA A 258 28.24 36.35 10.49
CA ALA A 258 28.82 37.67 10.27
C ALA A 258 27.74 38.74 10.06
N GLU A 259 26.73 38.48 9.22
CA GLU A 259 25.60 39.41 9.01
C GLU A 259 24.85 39.70 10.31
N LEU A 260 24.56 38.67 11.11
CA LEU A 260 23.90 38.84 12.40
C LEU A 260 24.75 39.69 13.35
N ALA A 261 26.07 39.46 13.40
CA ALA A 261 26.98 40.24 14.23
C ALA A 261 26.98 41.73 13.85
N GLU A 262 26.94 42.07 12.55
CA GLU A 262 26.83 43.46 12.07
C GLU A 262 25.48 44.12 12.41
N LEU A 263 24.41 43.31 12.54
CA LEU A 263 23.09 43.82 12.88
C LEU A 263 22.94 44.12 14.37
N VAL A 264 23.58 43.32 15.22
CA VAL A 264 23.45 43.37 16.69
C VAL A 264 24.56 44.19 17.36
N GLY A 265 25.72 44.34 16.72
CA GLY A 265 26.83 45.22 17.15
C GLY A 265 26.58 46.69 16.86
#